data_AF-A0A935KQZ7-F1
#
_entry.id   AF-A0A935KQZ7-F1
#
_cell.length_a   1.000
_cell.length_b   1.000
_cell.length_c   1.000
_cell.angle_alpha   90.00
_cell.angle_beta   90.00
_cell.angle_gamma   90.00
#
_symmetry.space_group_name_H-M   'P 1'
#
loop_
_entity.id
_entity.type
_entity.pdbx_description
1 polymer ?
#
loop_
_entity_poly.entity_id
_entity_poly.type
_entity_poly.pdbx_seq_one_letter_code
_entity_poly.pdbx_strand_id
1 'polypeptide(L)'
;MTISEFREERDVILATRLIAMKDDVQENLDALGPHGITRETYEEFSDIVDKYVTAVGKRESSYAERSAALKSIDALFNDASLVLKTLDKLVEEYRVKNPNFFNGYKSVRGIRDLGHRFKTVPEATQQPNQQ
;
A
#
# COMPACT_ATOMS: atom_id res chain seq x y z
N MET A 1 -10.21 33.16 4.90
CA MET A 1 -10.07 31.70 4.77
C MET A 1 -10.89 31.28 3.56
N THR A 2 -10.24 30.75 2.52
CA THR A 2 -10.89 30.46 1.24
C THR A 2 -11.00 28.95 1.03
N ILE A 3 -12.00 28.51 0.27
CA ILE A 3 -12.24 27.09 -0.04
C ILE A 3 -11.00 26.44 -0.71
N SER A 4 -10.16 27.22 -1.38
CA SER A 4 -8.91 26.73 -1.99
C SER A 4 -7.86 26.31 -0.95
N GLU A 5 -7.72 27.04 0.16
CA GLU A 5 -6.74 26.73 1.20
C GLU A 5 -7.01 25.35 1.83
N PHE A 6 -8.29 25.02 2.04
CA PHE A 6 -8.71 23.72 2.55
C PHE A 6 -8.43 22.55 1.60
N ARG A 7 -8.38 22.79 0.30
CA ARG A 7 -8.18 21.75 -0.72
C ARG A 7 -6.70 21.41 -0.93
N GLU A 8 -5.80 22.34 -0.62
CA GLU A 8 -4.36 22.18 -0.81
C GLU A 8 -3.66 21.54 0.40
N GLU A 9 -4.32 21.51 1.56
CA GLU A 9 -3.79 20.85 2.76
C GLU A 9 -3.82 19.32 2.63
N ARG A 10 -2.85 18.65 3.28
CA ARG A 10 -2.88 17.19 3.42
C ARG A 10 -4.09 16.78 4.27
N ASP A 11 -4.79 15.74 3.83
CA ASP A 11 -5.99 15.20 4.50
C ASP A 11 -5.83 15.00 6.02
N VAL A 12 -4.64 14.58 6.47
CA VAL A 12 -4.34 14.37 7.90
C VAL A 12 -4.27 15.70 8.68
N ILE A 13 -3.67 16.73 8.08
CA ILE A 13 -3.55 18.06 8.68
C ILE A 13 -4.93 18.72 8.73
N LEU A 14 -5.69 18.57 7.65
CA LEU A 14 -7.06 19.03 7.56
C LEU A 14 -7.95 18.38 8.64
N ALA A 15 -7.84 17.06 8.82
CA ALA A 15 -8.56 16.34 9.87
C ALA A 15 -8.27 16.89 11.27
N THR A 16 -6.99 17.13 11.60
CA THR A 16 -6.60 17.75 12.89
C THR A 16 -7.17 19.15 13.06
N ARG A 17 -7.17 19.95 11.99
CA ARG A 17 -7.67 21.32 12.03
C ARG A 17 -9.18 21.39 12.19
N LEU A 18 -9.92 20.49 11.53
CA LEU A 18 -11.38 20.38 11.67
C LEU A 18 -11.79 19.94 13.07
N ILE A 19 -11.02 19.06 13.72
CA ILE A 19 -11.25 18.68 15.12
C ILE A 19 -11.07 19.90 16.03
N ALA A 20 -9.96 20.63 15.90
CA ALA A 20 -9.74 21.84 16.68
C ALA A 20 -10.86 22.87 16.48
N MET A 21 -11.32 23.06 15.24
CA MET A 21 -12.44 23.96 14.94
C MET A 21 -13.77 23.48 15.54
N LYS A 22 -14.02 22.17 15.57
CA LYS A 22 -15.18 21.57 16.23
C LYS A 22 -15.16 21.84 17.74
N ASP A 23 -14.00 21.66 18.37
CA ASP A 23 -13.81 21.93 19.81
C ASP A 23 -14.02 23.41 20.14
N ASP A 24 -13.43 24.32 19.35
CA ASP A 24 -13.60 25.78 19.51
C ASP A 24 -15.07 26.21 19.38
N VAL A 25 -15.81 25.62 18.43
CA VAL A 25 -17.24 25.90 18.23
C VAL A 25 -18.07 25.34 19.38
N GLN A 26 -17.70 24.17 19.92
CA GLN A 26 -18.38 23.59 21.07
C GLN A 26 -18.25 24.48 22.32
N GLU A 27 -17.08 25.05 22.57
CA GLU A 27 -16.82 25.93 23.70
C GLU A 27 -17.57 27.27 23.60
N ASN A 28 -17.84 27.75 22.37
CA ASN A 28 -18.45 29.05 22.12
C ASN A 28 -19.91 28.96 21.61
N LEU A 29 -20.54 27.80 21.73
CA LEU A 29 -21.83 27.49 21.09
C LEU A 29 -22.96 28.43 21.55
N ASP A 30 -22.96 28.83 22.83
CA ASP A 30 -23.94 29.76 23.40
C ASP A 30 -23.76 31.20 22.87
N ALA A 31 -22.52 31.60 22.57
CA ALA A 31 -22.20 32.92 22.01
C ALA A 31 -22.47 33.00 20.49
N LEU A 32 -22.59 31.86 19.82
CA LEU A 32 -22.80 31.74 18.38
C LEU A 32 -24.28 31.62 18.00
N GLY A 33 -25.16 31.31 18.96
CA GLY A 33 -26.62 31.30 18.76
C GLY A 33 -27.21 32.57 18.11
N PRO A 34 -26.80 33.79 18.51
CA PRO A 34 -27.22 35.04 17.86
C PRO A 34 -26.80 35.19 16.39
N HIS A 35 -25.78 34.43 15.96
CA HIS A 35 -25.27 34.43 14.59
C HIS A 35 -25.91 33.34 13.71
N GLY A 36 -26.94 32.65 14.21
CA GLY A 36 -27.68 31.64 13.45
C GLY A 36 -27.03 30.26 13.43
N ILE A 37 -25.96 30.04 14.21
CA ILE A 37 -25.41 28.71 14.44
C ILE A 37 -26.23 28.08 15.57
N THR A 38 -27.18 27.24 15.18
CA THR A 38 -28.01 26.48 16.13
C THR A 38 -27.30 25.18 16.51
N ARG A 39 -27.75 24.56 17.60
CA ARG A 39 -27.25 23.25 18.03
C ARG A 39 -27.38 22.19 16.93
N GLU A 40 -28.44 22.25 16.10
CA GLU A 40 -28.61 21.33 14.98
C GLU A 40 -27.49 21.49 13.93
N THR A 41 -27.12 22.73 13.60
CA THR A 41 -26.03 22.98 12.64
C THR A 41 -24.66 22.52 13.15
N TYR A 42 -24.44 22.59 14.46
CA TYR A 42 -23.24 22.05 15.09
C TYR A 42 -23.21 20.52 15.04
N GLU A 43 -24.34 19.86 15.32
CA GLU A 43 -24.45 18.39 15.23
C GLU A 43 -24.19 17.90 13.81
N GLU A 44 -24.76 18.55 12.79
CA GLU A 44 -24.47 18.22 11.38
C GLU A 44 -23.00 18.44 11.03
N PHE A 45 -22.39 19.54 11.46
CA PHE A 45 -20.97 19.80 11.25
C PHE A 45 -20.09 18.75 11.93
N SER A 46 -20.37 18.45 13.19
CA SER A 46 -19.68 17.42 13.97
C SER A 46 -19.74 16.06 13.27
N ASP A 47 -20.92 15.66 12.80
CA ASP A 47 -21.12 14.40 12.07
C ASP A 47 -20.31 14.34 10.78
N ILE A 48 -20.23 15.45 10.03
CA ILE A 48 -19.45 15.53 8.79
C ILE A 48 -17.95 15.40 9.09
N VAL A 49 -17.47 16.08 10.14
CA VAL A 49 -16.07 16.00 10.57
C VAL A 49 -15.71 14.57 11.01
N ASP A 50 -16.56 13.93 11.81
CA ASP A 50 -16.30 12.57 12.30
C ASP A 50 -16.29 11.55 11.15
N LYS A 51 -17.19 11.69 10.17
CA LYS A 51 -17.18 10.89 8.93
C LYS A 51 -15.90 11.09 8.12
N TYR A 52 -15.45 12.34 7.99
CA TYR A 52 -14.21 12.66 7.27
C TYR A 52 -12.98 12.06 7.96
N VAL A 53 -12.82 12.26 9.26
CA VAL A 53 -11.72 11.70 10.07
C VAL A 53 -11.68 10.19 9.98
N THR A 54 -12.84 9.53 10.08
CA THR A 54 -12.96 8.07 9.95
C THR A 54 -12.51 7.58 8.57
N ALA A 55 -12.92 8.28 7.49
CA ALA A 55 -12.54 7.92 6.13
C ALA A 55 -11.03 8.06 5.90
N VAL A 56 -10.42 9.14 6.41
CA VAL A 56 -8.97 9.36 6.34
C VAL A 56 -8.22 8.26 7.11
N GLY A 57 -8.64 7.96 8.34
CA GLY A 57 -8.03 6.91 9.16
C GLY A 57 -8.07 5.53 8.50
N LYS A 58 -9.20 5.16 7.88
CA LYS A 58 -9.36 3.89 7.15
C LYS A 58 -8.44 3.78 5.94
N ARG A 59 -8.18 4.89 5.22
CA ARG A 59 -7.28 4.90 4.07
C ARG A 59 -5.85 4.60 4.49
N GLU A 60 -5.39 5.25 5.55
CA GLU A 60 -4.03 5.08 6.08
C GLU A 60 -3.82 3.68 6.65
N SER A 61 -4.79 3.14 7.40
CA SER A 61 -4.70 1.77 7.93
C SER A 61 -4.61 0.73 6.82
N SER A 62 -5.42 0.88 5.76
CA SER A 62 -5.37 -0.03 4.61
C SER A 62 -4.02 -0.01 3.90
N TYR A 63 -3.39 1.16 3.77
CA TYR A 63 -2.05 1.25 3.19
C TYR A 63 -0.99 0.58 4.07
N ALA A 64 -1.03 0.85 5.38
CA ALA A 64 -0.10 0.25 6.34
C ALA A 64 -0.23 -1.28 6.37
N GLU A 65 -1.46 -1.81 6.39
CA GLU A 65 -1.74 -3.24 6.35
C GLU A 65 -1.22 -3.90 5.07
N ARG A 66 -1.48 -3.28 3.90
CA ARG A 66 -0.95 -3.77 2.61
C ARG A 66 0.57 -3.78 2.60
N SER A 67 1.20 -2.72 3.09
CA SER A 67 2.66 -2.61 3.17
C SER A 67 3.25 -3.69 4.09
N ALA A 68 2.64 -3.90 5.26
CA ALA A 68 3.06 -4.94 6.19
C ALA A 68 2.90 -6.36 5.60
N ALA A 69 1.78 -6.62 4.92
CA ALA A 69 1.53 -7.90 4.26
C ALA A 69 2.52 -8.18 3.12
N LEU A 70 2.89 -7.18 2.32
CA LEU A 70 3.91 -7.34 1.29
C LEU A 70 5.28 -7.66 1.89
N LYS A 71 5.66 -6.96 2.96
CA LYS A 71 6.92 -7.23 3.68
C LYS A 71 6.96 -8.62 4.29
N SER A 72 5.84 -9.11 4.81
CA SER A 72 5.79 -10.47 5.36
C SER A 72 5.90 -11.53 4.27
N ILE A 73 5.28 -11.33 3.11
CA ILE A 73 5.45 -12.19 1.94
C ILE A 73 6.92 -12.21 1.49
N ASP A 74 7.57 -11.05 1.38
CA ASP A 74 8.99 -10.96 1.01
C ASP A 74 9.89 -11.68 2.02
N ALA A 75 9.62 -11.53 3.32
CA ALA A 75 10.34 -12.24 4.38
C ALA A 75 10.19 -13.76 4.22
N LEU A 76 8.97 -14.26 4.01
CA LEU A 76 8.72 -15.69 3.79
C LEU A 76 9.42 -16.23 2.55
N PHE A 77 9.49 -15.46 1.46
CA PHE A 77 10.25 -15.85 0.27
C PHE A 77 11.77 -15.90 0.53
N ASN A 78 12.30 -14.98 1.33
CA ASN A 78 13.70 -14.98 1.72
C ASN A 78 14.04 -16.20 2.60
N ASP A 79 13.17 -16.50 3.56
CA ASP A 79 13.32 -17.67 4.44
C ASP A 79 13.25 -18.97 3.65
N ALA A 80 12.25 -19.10 2.76
CA ALA A 80 12.16 -20.23 1.85
C ALA A 80 13.40 -20.36 0.97
N SER A 81 13.94 -19.25 0.46
CA SER A 81 15.16 -19.23 -0.34
C SER A 81 16.39 -19.71 0.45
N LEU A 82 16.47 -19.39 1.75
CA LEU A 82 17.56 -19.85 2.62
C LEU A 82 17.47 -21.36 2.89
N VAL A 83 16.27 -21.85 3.15
CA VAL A 83 16.01 -23.30 3.31
C VAL A 83 16.39 -24.03 2.02
N LEU A 84 15.96 -23.53 0.87
CA LEU A 84 16.30 -24.12 -0.42
C LEU A 84 17.81 -24.12 -0.67
N LYS A 85 18.55 -23.06 -0.32
CA LYS A 85 20.03 -23.06 -0.40
C LYS A 85 20.67 -24.13 0.48
N THR A 86 20.06 -24.43 1.62
CA THR A 86 20.55 -25.47 2.53
C THR A 86 20.31 -26.86 1.96
N LEU A 87 19.13 -27.08 1.38
CA LEU A 87 18.82 -28.30 0.63
C LEU A 87 19.73 -28.47 -0.59
N ASP A 88 20.03 -27.39 -1.32
CA ASP A 88 20.95 -27.42 -2.46
C ASP A 88 22.35 -27.92 -2.01
N LYS A 89 22.84 -27.47 -0.85
CA LYS A 89 24.13 -27.96 -0.30
C LYS A 89 24.09 -29.44 0.06
N LEU A 90 22.99 -29.90 0.66
CA LEU A 90 22.81 -31.30 1.06
C LEU A 90 22.72 -32.22 -0.17
N VAL A 91 21.97 -31.81 -1.19
CA VAL A 91 21.79 -32.59 -2.42
C VAL A 91 23.11 -32.71 -3.20
N GLU A 92 24.01 -31.74 -3.08
CA GLU A 92 25.34 -31.79 -3.70
C GLU A 92 26.18 -32.98 -3.21
N GLU A 93 25.98 -33.48 -1.98
CA GLU A 93 26.64 -34.70 -1.48
C GLU A 93 26.18 -35.97 -2.20
N TYR A 94 24.96 -35.97 -2.73
CA TYR A 94 24.38 -37.07 -3.50
C TYR A 94 24.79 -37.05 -4.96
N ARG A 95 25.53 -36.04 -5.42
CA ARG A 95 26.00 -35.93 -6.81
C ARG A 95 26.78 -37.15 -7.28
N VAL A 96 27.62 -37.70 -6.41
CA VAL A 96 28.48 -38.87 -6.72
C VAL A 96 27.75 -40.19 -6.39
N LYS A 97 26.98 -40.21 -5.29
CA LYS A 97 26.33 -41.43 -4.79
C LYS A 97 25.04 -41.77 -5.54
N ASN A 98 24.31 -40.78 -6.06
CA ASN A 98 23.06 -40.96 -6.78
C ASN A 98 22.84 -39.83 -7.82
N PRO A 99 23.49 -39.92 -8.98
CA PRO A 99 23.46 -38.86 -10.00
C PRO A 99 22.06 -38.66 -10.62
N ASN A 100 21.23 -39.70 -10.68
CA ASN A 100 19.86 -39.59 -11.21
C ASN A 100 18.98 -38.71 -10.30
N PHE A 101 19.09 -38.90 -8.98
CA PHE A 101 18.40 -38.07 -8.00
C PHE A 101 18.85 -36.60 -8.06
N PHE A 102 20.16 -36.36 -8.13
CA PHE A 102 20.74 -35.02 -8.25
C PHE A 102 20.22 -34.26 -9.48
N ASN A 103 20.23 -34.91 -10.65
CA ASN A 103 19.78 -34.31 -11.90
C ASN A 103 18.27 -34.01 -11.88
N GLY A 104 17.47 -34.92 -11.31
CA GLY A 104 16.04 -34.72 -11.11
C GLY A 104 15.75 -33.50 -10.23
N TYR A 105 16.43 -33.40 -9.09
CA TYR A 105 16.29 -32.26 -8.18
C TYR A 105 16.67 -30.93 -8.83
N LYS A 106 17.83 -30.84 -9.50
CA LYS A 106 18.27 -29.61 -10.19
C LYS A 106 17.32 -29.20 -11.31
N SER A 107 16.71 -30.16 -12.02
CA SER A 107 15.77 -29.86 -13.12
C SER A 107 14.50 -29.14 -12.65
N VAL A 108 14.02 -29.45 -11.44
CA VAL A 108 12.82 -28.83 -10.84
C VAL A 108 13.16 -27.57 -10.04
N ARG A 109 14.41 -27.45 -9.56
CA ARG A 109 14.88 -26.36 -8.69
C ARG A 109 14.86 -24.96 -9.32
N GLY A 110 14.84 -24.87 -10.66
CA GLY A 110 14.76 -23.61 -11.37
C GLY A 110 13.47 -22.86 -11.04
N ILE A 111 13.56 -21.88 -10.15
CA ILE A 111 12.44 -20.96 -9.84
C ILE A 111 12.19 -20.15 -11.12
N ARG A 112 11.16 -20.51 -11.88
CA ARG A 112 10.66 -19.69 -12.98
C ARG A 112 9.90 -18.54 -12.35
N ASP A 113 10.50 -17.36 -12.37
CA ASP A 113 9.79 -16.13 -12.05
C ASP A 113 8.68 -15.94 -13.10
N LEU A 114 7.44 -16.19 -12.70
CA LEU A 114 6.26 -16.02 -13.55
C LEU A 114 5.87 -14.52 -13.69
N GLY A 115 6.69 -13.61 -13.17
CA GLY A 115 6.49 -12.17 -13.24
C GLY A 115 6.63 -11.61 -14.66
N HIS A 116 5.54 -11.59 -15.43
CA HIS A 116 5.42 -10.75 -16.61
C HIS A 116 5.41 -9.27 -16.19
N ARG A 117 6.57 -8.62 -16.23
CA ARG A 117 6.61 -7.19 -16.56
C ARG A 117 6.45 -7.12 -18.08
N PHE A 118 5.32 -6.62 -18.56
CA PHE A 118 5.20 -6.18 -19.96
C PHE A 118 6.22 -5.05 -20.17
N LYS A 119 7.41 -5.38 -20.64
CA LYS A 119 8.26 -4.39 -21.32
C LYS A 119 7.60 -4.20 -22.67
N THR A 120 6.99 -3.04 -22.91
CA THR A 120 6.64 -2.63 -24.27
C THR A 120 7.94 -2.59 -25.07
N VAL A 121 8.17 -3.63 -25.88
CA VAL A 121 9.25 -3.64 -26.86
C VAL A 121 8.87 -2.57 -27.90
N PRO A 122 9.68 -1.53 -28.12
CA PRO A 122 9.44 -0.60 -29.22
C PRO A 122 9.47 -1.40 -30.51
N GLU A 123 8.37 -1.29 -31.26
CA GLU A 123 8.17 -1.90 -32.56
C GLU A 123 9.36 -1.62 -33.47
N ALA A 124 10.15 -2.66 -33.76
CA ALA A 124 11.21 -2.57 -34.75
C ALA A 124 10.56 -2.27 -36.10
N THR A 125 10.75 -1.05 -36.57
CA THR A 125 10.29 -0.56 -37.87
C THR A 125 10.86 -1.48 -38.94
N GLN A 126 10.01 -2.27 -39.59
CA GLN A 126 10.40 -3.01 -40.80
C GLN A 126 10.74 -1.98 -41.88
N GLN A 127 12.02 -1.85 -42.23
CA GLN A 127 12.40 -1.15 -43.45
C GLN A 127 12.26 -2.12 -44.64
N PRO A 128 11.56 -1.73 -45.71
CA PRO A 128 11.42 -2.57 -46.90
C PRO A 128 12.75 -2.53 -47.66
N ASN A 129 13.47 -3.63 -47.69
CA ASN A 129 14.69 -3.72 -48.50
C ASN A 129 14.29 -3.91 -49.96
N GLN A 130 14.47 -2.83 -50.73
CA GLN A 130 14.57 -2.87 -52.19
C GLN A 130 15.94 -3.41 -52.57
N GLN A 131 15.98 -4.49 -53.35
CA GLN A 131 16.82 -4.68 -54.54
C GLN A 131 16.61 -6.09 -55.10
#